data_AF-A0AAV4J2R5-F1
#
_entry.id   AF-A0AAV4J2R5-F1
#
_cell.length_a   1.000
_cell.length_b   1.000
_cell.length_c   1.000
_cell.angle_alpha   90.00
_cell.angle_beta   90.00
_cell.angle_gamma   90.00
#
_symmetry.space_group_name_H-M   'P 1'
#
loop_
_entity.id
_entity.type
_entity.pdbx_description
1 polymer ?
#
loop_
_entity_poly.entity_id
_entity_poly.type
_entity_poly.pdbx_seq_one_letter_code
_entity_poly.pdbx_strand_id
1 'polypeptide(L)'
;MSNNKPNKQVKLCNRYPLHYACALPDDHSKAFVRLLLEKNPEDQEKTMDKDGVFPAEYLGKRGSPEIQQMLADARTLDAFGREGPPLATLPPGTTPAVNSHR
;
A
#
# COMPACT_ATOMS: atom_id res chain seq x y z
N MET A 1 -29.55 -23.99 16.87
CA MET A 1 -28.13 -23.63 17.06
C MET A 1 -27.74 -22.63 15.97
N SER A 2 -27.70 -21.34 16.27
CA SER A 2 -27.33 -20.29 15.28
C SER A 2 -25.85 -19.97 15.40
N ASN A 3 -25.00 -20.65 14.64
CA ASN A 3 -23.57 -20.33 14.56
C ASN A 3 -23.33 -19.34 13.41
N ASN A 4 -23.67 -18.07 13.62
CA ASN A 4 -23.22 -17.01 12.73
C ASN A 4 -21.82 -16.58 13.16
N LYS A 5 -20.78 -17.21 12.59
CA LYS A 5 -19.40 -16.76 12.76
C LYS A 5 -19.28 -15.33 12.20
N PRO A 6 -18.59 -14.40 12.86
CA PRO A 6 -18.41 -13.06 12.33
C PRO A 6 -17.70 -13.17 10.99
N ASN A 7 -18.36 -12.66 9.94
CA ASN A 7 -17.78 -12.40 8.64
C ASN A 7 -16.48 -11.62 8.88
N LYS A 8 -15.34 -12.30 8.75
CA LYS A 8 -14.03 -11.65 8.75
C LYS A 8 -14.07 -10.68 7.60
N GLN A 9 -14.30 -9.41 7.94
CA GLN A 9 -14.24 -8.30 7.01
C GLN A 9 -12.88 -8.41 6.32
N VAL A 10 -12.91 -8.92 5.09
CA VAL A 10 -11.73 -9.05 4.26
C VAL A 10 -11.20 -7.63 4.20
N LYS A 11 -10.02 -7.40 4.78
CA LYS A 11 -9.37 -6.09 4.79
C LYS A 11 -8.94 -5.84 3.35
N LEU A 12 -9.90 -5.44 2.51
CA LEU A 12 -9.68 -5.09 1.13
C LEU A 12 -8.74 -3.89 1.17
N CYS A 13 -7.48 -4.13 0.87
CA CYS A 13 -6.46 -3.10 0.73
C CYS A 13 -6.82 -2.25 -0.51
N ASN A 14 -7.85 -1.41 -0.41
CA ASN A 14 -8.27 -0.49 -1.48
C ASN A 14 -7.28 0.67 -1.63
N ARG A 15 -5.98 0.42 -1.45
CA ARG A 15 -4.94 1.40 -1.76
C ARG A 15 -4.74 1.36 -3.25
N TYR A 16 -5.21 2.41 -3.92
CA TYR A 16 -5.08 2.55 -5.37
C TYR A 16 -3.63 2.85 -5.77
N PRO A 17 -3.22 2.55 -7.01
CA PRO A 17 -1.86 2.74 -7.50
C PRO A 17 -1.23 4.11 -7.17
N LEU A 18 -2.04 5.18 -7.15
CA LEU A 18 -1.57 6.55 -6.87
C LEU A 18 -1.09 6.73 -5.42
N HIS A 19 -1.69 6.05 -4.44
CA HIS A 19 -1.24 6.07 -3.04
C HIS A 19 0.19 5.51 -2.93
N TYR A 20 0.43 4.37 -3.57
CA TYR A 20 1.76 3.75 -3.60
C TYR A 20 2.76 4.65 -4.31
N ALA A 21 2.40 5.26 -5.45
CA ALA A 21 3.25 6.18 -6.17
C ALA A 21 3.67 7.39 -5.31
N CYS A 22 2.75 7.95 -4.51
CA CYS A 22 3.02 9.02 -3.54
C CYS A 22 3.83 8.57 -2.30
N ALA A 23 4.01 7.27 -2.10
CA ALA A 23 4.74 6.71 -0.96
C ALA A 23 6.21 6.39 -1.30
N LEU A 24 6.56 6.28 -2.60
CA LEU A 24 7.91 5.94 -3.09
C LEU A 24 8.96 7.02 -2.76
N PRO A 25 10.26 6.79 -2.98
CA PRO A 25 11.24 7.87 -3.01
C PRO A 25 10.96 8.87 -4.15
N ASP A 26 11.39 10.12 -3.99
CA ASP A 26 11.11 11.23 -4.92
C ASP A 26 11.48 10.94 -6.37
N ASP A 27 12.63 10.28 -6.59
CA ASP A 27 13.15 9.95 -7.92
C ASP A 27 12.21 9.02 -8.69
N HIS A 28 11.53 8.11 -8.00
CA HIS A 28 10.56 7.20 -8.60
C HIS A 28 9.15 7.79 -8.61
N SER A 29 8.77 8.47 -7.53
CA SER A 29 7.40 8.95 -7.32
C SER A 29 6.91 9.86 -8.43
N LYS A 30 7.72 10.84 -8.86
CA LYS A 30 7.31 11.81 -9.88
C LYS A 30 6.93 11.15 -11.21
N ALA A 31 7.66 10.12 -11.63
CA ALA A 31 7.38 9.41 -12.88
C ALA A 31 6.07 8.62 -12.80
N PHE A 32 5.85 7.88 -11.72
CA PHE A 32 4.63 7.09 -11.53
C PHE A 32 3.39 7.95 -11.31
N VAL A 33 3.49 9.03 -10.53
CA VAL A 33 2.38 9.97 -10.34
C VAL A 33 1.94 10.58 -11.68
N ARG A 34 2.90 11.04 -12.50
CA ARG A 34 2.59 11.57 -13.84
C ARG A 34 1.93 10.53 -14.74
N LEU A 35 2.45 9.30 -14.76
CA LEU A 35 1.91 8.21 -15.56
C LEU A 35 0.48 7.85 -15.16
N LEU A 36 0.20 7.76 -13.85
CA LEU A 36 -1.12 7.36 -13.35
C LEU A 36 -2.17 8.47 -13.57
N LEU A 37 -1.77 9.73 -13.43
CA LEU A 37 -2.64 10.88 -13.64
C LEU A 37 -2.88 11.21 -15.14
N GLU A 38 -2.25 10.49 -16.07
CA GLU A 38 -2.46 10.68 -17.51
C GLU A 38 -3.89 10.33 -17.96
N LYS A 39 -4.60 9.49 -17.18
CA LYS A 39 -5.99 9.09 -17.42
C LYS A 39 -6.85 9.43 -16.20
N ASN A 40 -7.73 10.43 -16.36
CA ASN A 40 -8.70 10.89 -15.35
C ASN A 40 -8.07 11.33 -14.01
N PRO A 41 -7.23 12.38 -14.01
CA PRO A 41 -6.49 12.82 -12.82
C PRO A 41 -7.40 13.20 -11.65
N GLU A 42 -8.52 13.88 -11.90
CA GLU A 42 -9.38 14.39 -10.83
C GLU A 42 -10.02 13.28 -9.98
N ASP A 43 -10.44 12.18 -10.60
CA ASP A 43 -11.03 11.05 -9.88
C ASP A 43 -9.96 10.33 -9.06
N GLN A 44 -8.76 10.18 -9.61
CA GLN A 44 -7.68 9.45 -8.94
C GLN A 44 -7.12 10.22 -7.74
N GLU A 45 -6.97 11.53 -7.83
CA GLU A 45 -6.46 12.37 -6.72
C GLU A 45 -7.45 12.45 -5.55
N LYS A 46 -8.76 12.37 -5.83
CA LYS A 46 -9.83 12.46 -4.82
C LYS A 46 -10.28 11.10 -4.28
N THR A 47 -9.70 10.01 -4.76
CA THR A 47 -10.05 8.67 -4.29
C THR A 47 -9.28 8.35 -3.00
N MET A 48 -9.99 8.24 -1.88
CA MET A 48 -9.42 7.81 -0.61
C MET A 48 -9.18 6.29 -0.57
N ASP A 49 -8.17 5.86 0.19
CA ASP A 49 -7.98 4.45 0.51
C ASP A 49 -8.96 3.93 1.58
N LYS A 50 -8.80 2.66 1.99
CA LYS A 50 -9.63 2.01 3.02
C LYS A 50 -9.57 2.69 4.40
N ASP A 51 -8.54 3.49 4.66
CA ASP A 51 -8.31 4.20 5.92
C ASP A 51 -8.76 5.67 5.82
N GLY A 52 -9.37 6.08 4.69
CA GLY A 52 -9.84 7.44 4.47
C GLY A 52 -8.72 8.42 4.11
N VAL A 53 -7.57 7.93 3.66
CA VAL A 53 -6.38 8.75 3.37
C VAL A 53 -6.30 9.01 1.87
N PHE A 54 -6.01 10.25 1.49
CA PHE A 54 -5.79 10.65 0.10
C PHE A 54 -4.37 10.32 -0.38
N PRO A 55 -4.16 10.14 -1.70
CA PRO A 55 -2.83 9.87 -2.24
C PRO A 55 -1.79 10.92 -1.86
N ALA A 56 -2.15 12.21 -1.89
CA ALA A 56 -1.21 13.31 -1.57
C ALA A 56 -0.72 13.29 -0.12
N GLU A 57 -1.49 12.74 0.82
CA GLU A 57 -1.10 12.67 2.24
C GLU A 57 0.01 11.67 2.50
N TYR A 58 0.22 10.71 1.60
CA TYR A 58 1.34 9.77 1.65
C TYR A 58 2.70 10.46 1.43
N LEU A 59 2.72 11.64 0.76
CA LEU A 59 3.93 12.43 0.54
C LEU A 59 4.61 12.82 1.87
N GLY A 60 3.80 13.20 2.87
CA GLY A 60 4.30 13.58 4.20
C GLY A 60 4.71 12.40 5.08
N LYS A 61 4.37 11.17 4.66
CA LYS A 61 4.66 9.93 5.39
C LYS A 61 5.80 9.13 4.74
N ARG A 62 6.39 9.63 3.66
CA ARG A 62 7.50 8.96 2.94
C ARG A 62 8.61 8.57 3.92
N GLY A 63 9.09 7.34 3.78
CA GLY A 63 10.19 6.82 4.62
C GLY A 63 9.80 6.46 6.05
N SER A 64 8.56 6.67 6.48
CA SER A 64 8.10 6.16 7.78
C SER A 64 8.14 4.63 7.80
N PRO A 65 8.38 3.99 8.97
CA PRO A 65 8.36 2.54 9.08
C PRO A 65 7.05 1.92 8.59
N GLU A 66 5.92 2.60 8.83
CA GLU A 66 4.60 2.21 8.36
C GLU A 66 4.53 2.15 6.82
N ILE A 67 5.01 3.20 6.14
CA ILE A 67 5.03 3.26 4.68
C ILE A 67 6.02 2.26 4.09
N GLN A 68 7.19 2.08 4.69
CA GLN A 68 8.18 1.11 4.23
C GLN A 68 7.66 -0.33 4.34
N GLN A 69 7.02 -0.67 5.46
CA GLN A 69 6.40 -1.98 5.64
C GLN A 69 5.28 -2.19 4.63
N MET A 70 4.39 -1.20 4.47
CA MET A 70 3.34 -1.26 3.46
C MET A 70 3.91 -1.50 2.04
N LEU A 71 4.96 -0.78 1.65
CA LEU A 71 5.56 -0.94 0.33
C LEU A 71 6.22 -2.32 0.16
N ALA A 72 6.81 -2.86 1.23
CA ALA A 72 7.34 -4.22 1.24
C ALA A 72 6.22 -5.25 1.08
N ASP A 73 5.12 -5.09 1.81
CA ASP A 73 3.94 -5.95 1.72
C ASP A 73 3.27 -5.84 0.34
N ALA A 74 3.20 -4.64 -0.24
CA ALA A 74 2.61 -4.41 -1.56
C ALA A 74 3.34 -5.18 -2.67
N ARG A 75 4.64 -5.44 -2.51
CA ARG A 75 5.42 -6.26 -3.46
C ARG A 75 5.02 -7.73 -3.44
N THR A 76 4.26 -8.19 -2.46
CA THR A 76 3.78 -9.58 -2.44
C THR A 76 2.34 -9.70 -2.90
N LEU A 77 1.66 -8.59 -3.24
CA LEU A 77 0.25 -8.62 -3.66
C LEU A 77 0.10 -8.97 -5.15
N ASP A 78 -0.91 -9.77 -5.47
CA ASP A 78 -1.36 -10.03 -6.84
C ASP A 78 -2.19 -8.86 -7.41
N ALA A 79 -2.62 -8.99 -8.67
CA ALA A 79 -3.44 -7.96 -9.34
C ALA A 79 -4.80 -7.68 -8.64
N PHE A 80 -5.22 -8.54 -7.72
CA PHE A 80 -6.45 -8.39 -6.94
C PHE A 80 -6.17 -7.96 -5.50
N GLY A 81 -4.93 -7.57 -5.18
CA GLY A 81 -4.52 -7.15 -3.84
C GLY A 81 -4.43 -8.28 -2.83
N ARG A 82 -4.35 -9.54 -3.28
CA ARG A 82 -4.20 -10.72 -2.41
C ARG A 82 -2.74 -11.06 -2.28
N GLU A 83 -2.31 -11.47 -1.09
CA GLU A 83 -0.95 -11.97 -0.87
C GLU A 83 -0.67 -13.17 -1.78
N GLY A 84 0.22 -12.98 -2.74
CA GLY A 84 0.83 -14.01 -3.57
C GLY A 84 2.14 -14.51 -2.95
N PRO A 85 2.76 -15.55 -3.55
CA PRO A 85 4.08 -15.99 -3.12
C PRO A 85 5.09 -14.83 -3.18
N PRO A 86 6.00 -14.68 -2.20
CA PRO A 86 6.95 -13.57 -2.16
C PRO A 86 7.73 -13.44 -3.48
N LEU A 87 7.79 -12.23 -4.06
CA LEU A 87 8.41 -12.00 -5.37
C LEU A 87 9.92 -12.31 -5.44
N ALA A 88 10.57 -12.49 -4.29
CA ALA A 88 11.83 -13.20 -4.11
C ALA A 88 12.06 -13.29 -2.60
N THR A 89 12.79 -14.31 -2.11
CA THR A 89 13.36 -14.25 -0.77
C THR A 89 14.27 -13.01 -0.72
N LEU A 90 13.93 -12.04 0.12
CA LEU A 90 14.86 -10.94 0.43
C LEU A 90 16.19 -11.57 0.86
N PRO A 91 17.35 -11.00 0.46
CA PRO A 91 18.64 -11.52 0.89
C PRO A 91 18.66 -11.61 2.43
N PRO A 92 19.22 -12.71 2.98
CA PRO A 92 19.27 -12.90 4.43
C PRO A 92 20.00 -11.70 5.06
N GLY A 93 19.29 -10.95 5.90
CA GLY A 93 19.77 -9.71 6.52
C GLY A 93 18.81 -8.52 6.44
N THR A 94 17.75 -8.60 5.62
CA THR A 94 16.71 -7.56 5.59
C THR A 94 15.60 -7.92 6.60
N THR A 95 15.77 -7.59 7.88
CA THR A 95 14.67 -7.74 8.84
C THR A 95 13.69 -6.57 8.66
N PRO A 96 12.42 -6.79 8.30
CA PRO A 96 11.39 -5.81 8.57
C PRO A 96 11.34 -5.60 10.07
N ALA A 97 11.43 -4.34 10.52
CA ALA A 97 11.41 -3.99 11.92
C ALA A 97 10.08 -4.44 12.55
N VAL A 98 10.10 -5.60 13.22
CA VAL A 98 9.00 -6.03 14.09
C VAL A 98 9.03 -5.12 15.31
N ASN A 99 8.15 -4.12 15.32
CA ASN A 99 7.95 -3.24 16.45
C ASN A 99 7.12 -4.00 17.50
N SER A 100 7.80 -4.79 18.34
CA SER A 100 7.20 -5.44 19.51
C SER A 100 6.66 -4.36 20.46
N HIS A 101 5.34 -4.24 20.51
CA HIS A 101 4.66 -3.53 21.59
C HIS A 101 4.85 -4.34 22.87
N ARG A 102 5.40 -3.68 23.89
CA ARG A 102 5.37 -4.12 25.28
C ARG A 102 4.35 -3.29 26.03
#